data_AF-X1Q0E8-F1
#
_entry.id   AF-X1Q0E8-F1
#
_cell.length_a   1.000
_cell.length_b   1.000
_cell.length_c   1.000
_cell.angle_alpha   90.00
_cell.angle_beta   90.00
_cell.angle_gamma   90.00
#
_symmetry.space_group_name_H-M   'P 1'
#
loop_
_entity.id
_entity.type
_entity.pdbx_description
1 polymer ?
#
loop_
_entity_poly.entity_id
_entity_poly.type
_entity_poly.pdbx_seq_one_letter_code
_entity_poly.pdbx_strand_id
1 'polypeptide(L)'
;MRIILDTNILIHIEDPKELPRNLQDLLKILRRYGHQLFIHPASLRDINNDPNLERKRIMLSKIKGYPILEIPPEPDNEFLSKVGKTSK
;
A
#
# COMPACT_ATOMS: atom_id res chain seq x y z
N MET A 1 1.76 -14.76 -4.31
CA MET A 1 2.10 -13.59 -5.14
C MET A 1 2.56 -12.45 -4.23
N ARG A 2 3.44 -11.57 -4.72
CA ARG A 2 3.83 -10.34 -4.01
C ARG A 2 2.95 -9.20 -4.51
N ILE A 3 2.35 -8.46 -3.60
CA ILE A 3 1.41 -7.37 -3.92
C ILE A 3 1.89 -6.13 -3.19
N ILE A 4 2.04 -5.02 -3.92
CA ILE A 4 2.35 -3.72 -3.35
C ILE A 4 1.03 -3.01 -3.09
N LEU A 5 0.84 -2.51 -1.88
CA LEU A 5 -0.33 -1.73 -1.52
C LEU A 5 -0.06 -0.24 -1.75
N ASP A 6 -1.03 0.42 -2.38
CA ASP A 6 -1.08 1.89 -2.47
C ASP A 6 -1.31 2.50 -1.08
N THR A 7 -0.79 3.71 -0.87
CA THR A 7 -1.04 4.53 0.32
C THR A 7 -2.54 4.64 0.65
N ASN A 8 -3.41 4.87 -0.33
CA ASN A 8 -4.86 5.03 -0.08
C ASN A 8 -5.50 3.75 0.48
N ILE A 9 -5.08 2.59 -0.01
CA ILE A 9 -5.55 1.30 0.49
C ILE A 9 -5.01 1.05 1.90
N LEU A 10 -3.72 1.32 2.12
CA LEU A 10 -3.10 1.22 3.45
C LEU A 10 -3.79 2.12 4.48
N ILE A 11 -4.11 3.34 4.07
CA ILE A 11 -4.88 4.28 4.89
C ILE A 11 -6.18 3.63 5.33
N HIS A 12 -6.99 3.12 4.41
CA HIS A 12 -8.28 2.52 4.79
C HIS A 12 -8.17 1.25 5.64
N ILE A 13 -7.13 0.45 5.45
CA ILE A 13 -6.90 -0.77 6.24
C ILE A 13 -6.48 -0.43 7.67
N GLU A 14 -5.60 0.56 7.83
CA GLU A 14 -4.91 0.83 9.09
C GLU A 14 -5.52 1.97 9.91
N ASP A 15 -6.40 2.78 9.30
CA ASP A 15 -7.19 3.83 9.97
C ASP A 15 -7.90 3.24 11.20
N PRO A 16 -7.95 3.94 12.34
CA PRO A 16 -8.74 3.56 13.51
C PRO A 16 -10.27 3.70 13.29
N LYS A 17 -10.79 3.23 12.14
CA LYS A 17 -12.21 3.22 11.77
C LYS A 17 -12.66 1.82 11.40
N GLU A 18 -13.96 1.64 11.28
CA GLU A 18 -14.52 0.40 10.77
C GLU A 18 -14.03 0.12 9.35
N LEU A 19 -13.55 -1.10 9.12
CA LEU A 19 -13.08 -1.53 7.81
C LEU A 19 -14.29 -1.82 6.91
N PRO A 20 -14.42 -1.18 5.74
CA PRO A 20 -15.48 -1.47 4.79
C PRO A 20 -15.51 -2.94 4.35
N ARG A 21 -16.72 -3.49 4.10
CA ARG A 21 -16.92 -4.92 3.77
C ARG A 21 -16.09 -5.37 2.57
N ASN A 22 -16.00 -4.55 1.51
CA ASN A 22 -15.18 -4.85 0.34
C ASN A 22 -13.68 -5.02 0.68
N LEU A 23 -13.14 -4.22 1.59
CA LEU A 23 -11.77 -4.38 2.06
C LEU A 23 -11.61 -5.60 2.98
N GLN A 24 -12.61 -5.92 3.80
CA GLN A 24 -12.60 -7.16 4.57
C GLN A 24 -12.54 -8.39 3.66
N ASP A 25 -13.34 -8.42 2.60
CA ASP A 25 -13.35 -9.50 1.61
C ASP A 25 -12.03 -9.60 0.86
N LEU A 26 -11.46 -8.45 0.44
CA LEU A 26 -10.13 -8.38 -0.15
C LEU A 26 -9.08 -8.99 0.78
N LEU A 27 -8.99 -8.52 2.03
CA LEU A 27 -8.03 -9.04 3.01
C LEU A 27 -8.22 -10.54 3.27
N LYS A 28 -9.46 -11.01 3.30
CA LYS A 28 -9.77 -12.44 3.45
C LYS A 28 -9.22 -13.26 2.28
N ILE A 29 -9.38 -12.79 1.05
CA ILE A 29 -8.83 -13.43 -0.15
C ILE A 29 -7.30 -13.43 -0.11
N LEU A 30 -6.69 -12.26 0.16
CA LEU A 30 -5.24 -12.11 0.23
C LEU A 30 -4.61 -13.06 1.26
N ARG A 31 -5.22 -13.16 2.45
CA ARG A 31 -4.77 -14.06 3.51
C ARG A 31 -5.00 -15.54 3.17
N ARG A 32 -6.17 -15.88 2.63
CA ARG A 32 -6.53 -17.26 2.26
C ARG A 32 -5.52 -17.88 1.31
N TYR A 33 -5.02 -17.10 0.34
CA TYR A 33 -4.07 -17.58 -0.67
C TYR A 33 -2.61 -17.26 -0.33
N GLY A 34 -2.31 -16.88 0.92
CA GLY A 34 -0.94 -16.67 1.40
C GLY A 34 -0.16 -15.63 0.60
N HIS A 35 -0.82 -14.57 0.13
CA HIS A 35 -0.14 -13.52 -0.61
C HIS A 35 0.69 -12.64 0.33
N GLN A 36 1.86 -12.22 -0.14
CA GLN A 36 2.76 -11.35 0.63
C GLN A 36 2.47 -9.90 0.26
N LEU A 37 2.12 -9.09 1.26
CA LEU A 37 1.79 -7.68 1.10
C LEU A 37 3.02 -6.83 1.40
N PHE A 38 3.33 -5.89 0.51
CA PHE A 38 4.45 -4.97 0.62
C PHE A 38 3.96 -3.52 0.63
N ILE A 39 4.76 -2.64 1.20
CA ILE A 39 4.56 -1.19 1.16
C ILE A 39 5.71 -0.50 0.43
N HIS A 40 5.42 0.62 -0.21
CA HIS A 40 6.43 1.46 -0.83
C HIS A 40 6.91 2.54 0.17
N PRO A 41 8.21 2.93 0.15
CA PRO A 41 8.71 4.01 1.01
C PRO A 41 7.98 5.34 0.88
N ALA A 42 7.38 5.63 -0.29
CA ALA A 42 6.55 6.82 -0.47
C ALA A 42 5.30 6.80 0.41
N SER A 43 4.68 5.63 0.60
CA SER A 43 3.50 5.51 1.46
C SER A 43 3.81 5.86 2.91
N LEU A 44 5.00 5.54 3.40
CA LEU A 44 5.44 5.97 4.73
C LEU A 44 5.54 7.50 4.84
N ARG A 45 6.03 8.16 3.78
CA ARG A 45 6.11 9.63 3.74
C ARG A 45 4.72 10.26 3.72
N ASP A 46 3.82 9.72 2.92
CA ASP A 46 2.45 10.22 2.82
C ASP A 46 1.72 10.13 4.17
N ILE A 47 1.86 9.00 4.88
CA ILE A 47 1.26 8.80 6.19
C ILE A 47 1.93 9.68 7.25
N ASN A 48 3.22 9.95 7.12
CA ASN A 48 3.92 10.87 8.02
C ASN A 48 3.44 12.33 7.84
N ASN A 49 2.86 12.68 6.69
CA ASN A 49 2.28 13.99 6.43
C ASN A 49 0.82 14.12 6.88
N ASP A 50 0.23 13.08 7.50
CA ASP A 50 -1.14 13.14 8.03
C ASP A 50 -1.24 14.21 9.15
N PRO A 51 -2.15 15.19 9.03
CA PRO A 51 -2.31 16.26 10.01
C PRO A 51 -2.91 15.77 11.34
N ASN A 52 -3.58 14.63 11.36
CA ASN A 52 -4.14 14.04 12.57
C ASN A 52 -3.08 13.19 13.28
N LEU A 53 -2.50 13.75 14.35
CA LEU A 53 -1.41 13.13 15.09
C LEU A 53 -1.76 11.76 15.68
N GLU A 54 -3.00 11.56 16.16
CA GLU A 54 -3.38 10.29 16.77
C GLU A 54 -3.58 9.21 15.71
N ARG A 55 -4.25 9.54 14.61
CA ARG A 55 -4.39 8.66 13.44
C ARG A 55 -3.02 8.26 12.89
N LYS A 56 -2.15 9.25 12.70
CA LYS A 56 -0.76 9.06 12.26
C LYS A 56 0.00 8.10 13.17
N ARG A 57 -0.04 8.32 14.48
CA ARG A 57 0.66 7.48 15.47
C ARG A 57 0.21 6.02 15.39
N ILE A 58 -1.11 5.79 15.32
CA ILE A 58 -1.68 4.46 15.21
C ILE A 58 -1.27 3.80 13.89
N MET A 59 -1.44 4.47 12.76
CA MET A 59 -1.10 3.92 11.45
C MET A 59 0.39 3.58 11.33
N LEU A 60 1.28 4.47 11.78
CA LEU A 60 2.72 4.22 11.77
C LEU A 60 3.11 3.02 12.64
N SER A 61 2.39 2.77 13.75
CA SER A 61 2.66 1.61 14.60
C SER A 61 2.34 0.28 13.91
N LYS A 62 1.31 0.25 13.07
CA LYS A 62 0.86 -0.96 12.35
C LYS A 62 1.66 -1.19 11.07
N ILE A 63 1.93 -0.12 10.33
CA ILE A 63 2.57 -0.19 9.00
C ILE A 63 4.02 -0.66 9.08
N LYS A 64 4.70 -0.44 10.21
CA LYS A 64 6.02 -1.02 10.50
C LYS A 64 6.05 -2.56 10.48
N GLY A 65 4.89 -3.22 10.55
CA GLY A 65 4.79 -4.67 10.45
C GLY A 65 4.85 -5.22 9.02
N TYR A 66 4.83 -4.36 7.99
CA TYR A 66 4.87 -4.78 6.60
C TYR A 66 6.30 -4.77 6.04
N PRO A 67 6.66 -5.73 5.16
CA PRO A 67 7.91 -5.65 4.42
C PRO A 67 7.87 -4.46 3.44
N ILE A 68 8.98 -3.74 3.36
CA ILE A 68 9.16 -2.60 2.47
C ILE A 68 9.74 -3.09 1.14
N LEU A 69 9.19 -2.62 0.03
CA LEU A 69 9.81 -2.78 -1.29
C LEU A 69 10.47 -1.46 -1.69
N GLU A 70 11.78 -1.36 -1.49
CA GLU A 70 12.54 -0.11 -1.63
C GLU A 70 12.72 0.33 -3.09
N ILE A 71 12.82 -0.62 -4.02
CA ILE A 71 13.16 -0.36 -5.42
C ILE A 71 12.11 -1.05 -6.29
N PRO A 72 11.18 -0.32 -6.92
CA PRO A 72 10.34 -0.90 -7.96
C PRO A 72 11.20 -1.26 -9.18
N PRO A 73 10.85 -2.32 -9.92
CA PRO A 73 11.51 -2.63 -11.18
C PRO A 73 11.26 -1.52 -12.21
N GLU A 74 12.26 -1.24 -13.03
CA GLU A 74 12.09 -0.36 -14.20
C GLU A 74 11.16 -1.06 -15.22
N PRO A 75 10.14 -0.37 -15.74
CA PRO A 75 9.26 -0.94 -16.74
C PRO A 75 10.03 -1.21 -18.05
N ASP A 76 9.76 -2.34 -18.68
CA ASP A 76 10.36 -2.66 -19.98
C ASP A 76 9.69 -1.90 -21.14
N ASN A 77 10.32 -1.97 -22.31
CA ASN A 77 9.81 -1.31 -23.51
C ASN A 77 8.45 -1.87 -23.97
N GLU A 78 8.16 -3.15 -23.69
CA GLU A 78 6.88 -3.76 -24.06
C GLU A 78 5.75 -3.13 -23.24
N PHE A 79 5.93 -3.03 -21.92
CA PHE A 79 4.99 -2.39 -21.02
C PHE A 79 4.78 -0.93 -21.41
N LEU A 80 5.87 -0.17 -21.60
CA LEU A 80 5.80 1.24 -21.98
C LEU A 80 5.08 1.48 -23.31
N SER A 81 5.19 0.54 -24.26
CA SER A 81 4.45 0.62 -25.53
C SER A 81 2.94 0.46 -25.36
N LYS A 82 2.49 -0.28 -24.34
CA LYS A 82 1.06 -0.53 -24.07
C LYS A 82 0.42 0.55 -23.20
N VAL A 83 1.15 1.07 -22.21
CA VAL A 83 0.61 2.05 -21.25
C VAL A 83 0.98 3.50 -21.57
N GLY A 84 1.88 3.71 -22.53
CA GLY A 84 2.41 5.02 -22.87
C GLY A 84 3.59 5.45 -21.97
N LYS A 85 4.33 6.46 -22.41
CA LYS A 85 5.38 7.09 -21.60
C LYS A 85 4.77 8.25 -20.83
N THR A 86 5.13 8.40 -19.55
CA THR A 86 4.81 9.60 -18.79
C THR A 86 5.54 10.80 -19.41
N SER A 87 4.80 11.81 -19.88
CA SER A 87 5.40 13.11 -20.19
C SER A 87 5.97 13.70 -18.90
N LYS A 88 7.27 14.01 -18.92
CA LYS A 88 7.95 14.75 -17.85
C LYS A 88 7.38 16.16 -17.71
#